data_AF-A0A2P8DQ10-F1
#
_entry.id   AF-A0A2P8DQ10-F1
#
_cell.length_a   1.000
_cell.length_b   1.000
_cell.length_c   1.000
_cell.angle_alpha   90.00
_cell.angle_beta   90.00
_cell.angle_gamma   90.00
#
_symmetry.space_group_name_H-M   'P 1'
#
loop_
_entity.id
_entity.type
_entity.pdbx_description
1 polymer ?
#
loop_
_entity_poly.entity_id
_entity_poly.type
_entity_poly.pdbx_seq_one_letter_code
_entity_poly.pdbx_strand_id
1 'polypeptide(L)'
;MNKIIPITTEHIMPSRTIEIFNLVKFEESKQVYVYNFEGKHFRVFDSLVDLIQFFEIGKEPIASFDSESDLEEFLDQMPIGDKKRPLNLKLNYLYRDGANYKQFGYVVFANPNFLTPRKASEKLSQKLISNEFFVPQDWKLPRLQYHPYDPEIDHEWHEFE
;
A
#
# COMPACT_ATOMS: atom_id res chain seq x y z
N MET A 1 17.97 5.85 -5.38
CA MET A 1 17.55 4.80 -6.30
C MET A 1 16.25 4.22 -5.82
N ASN A 2 15.20 4.53 -6.57
CA ASN A 2 13.85 4.02 -6.36
C ASN A 2 13.70 2.76 -7.21
N LYS A 3 13.08 1.72 -6.67
CA LYS A 3 12.61 0.63 -7.51
C LYS A 3 11.34 1.09 -8.25
N ILE A 4 11.42 1.20 -9.56
CA ILE A 4 10.30 1.58 -10.42
C ILE A 4 9.51 0.32 -10.77
N ILE A 5 8.24 0.25 -10.36
CA ILE A 5 7.35 -0.89 -10.63
C ILE A 5 6.21 -0.42 -11.53
N PRO A 6 6.11 -0.88 -12.79
CA PRO A 6 4.96 -0.58 -13.63
C PRO A 6 3.69 -1.24 -13.05
N ILE A 7 2.62 -0.47 -12.93
CA ILE A 7 1.31 -0.97 -12.49
C ILE A 7 0.42 -1.25 -13.70
N THR A 8 0.21 -0.25 -14.55
CA THR A 8 -0.61 -0.35 -15.76
C THR A 8 -0.20 0.70 -16.78
N THR A 9 -0.54 0.45 -18.05
CA THR A 9 -0.40 1.37 -19.16
C THR A 9 -1.76 1.49 -19.84
N GLU A 10 -2.34 2.68 -19.77
CA GLU A 10 -3.64 2.98 -20.36
C GLU A 10 -3.44 3.72 -21.69
N HIS A 11 -4.04 3.22 -22.77
CA HIS A 11 -4.00 3.87 -24.07
C HIS A 11 -5.14 4.90 -24.17
N ILE A 12 -4.79 6.18 -24.28
CA ILE A 12 -5.75 7.24 -24.60
C ILE A 12 -6.00 7.27 -26.12
N MET A 13 -4.92 7.06 -26.89
CA MET A 13 -4.92 6.94 -28.34
C MET A 13 -3.84 5.91 -28.74
N PRO A 14 -3.80 5.45 -30.01
CA PRO A 14 -2.77 4.51 -30.46
C PRO A 14 -1.33 4.98 -30.17
N SER A 15 -1.08 6.30 -30.19
CA SER A 15 0.22 6.91 -29.94
C SER A 15 0.29 7.73 -28.63
N ARG A 16 -0.68 7.59 -27.71
CA ARG A 16 -0.68 8.36 -26.45
C ARG A 16 -1.09 7.46 -25.29
N THR A 17 -0.24 7.38 -24.28
CA THR A 17 -0.44 6.51 -23.12
C THR A 17 -0.36 7.29 -21.81
N ILE A 18 -1.06 6.78 -20.80
CA ILE A 18 -0.81 7.09 -19.39
C ILE A 18 -0.20 5.84 -18.77
N GLU A 19 1.02 5.97 -18.30
CA GLU A 19 1.73 4.91 -17.59
C GLU A 19 1.69 5.22 -16.10
N ILE A 20 1.30 4.22 -15.31
CA ILE A 20 1.20 4.34 -13.86
C ILE A 20 2.33 3.53 -13.25
N PHE A 21 3.21 4.19 -12.53
CA PHE A 21 4.32 3.55 -11.82
C PHE A 21 4.14 3.66 -10.32
N ASN A 22 4.57 2.63 -9.60
CA ASN A 22 4.83 2.68 -8.17
C ASN A 22 6.34 2.80 -7.94
N LEU A 23 6.78 3.94 -7.44
CA LEU A 23 8.16 4.15 -7.01
C LEU A 23 8.28 3.62 -5.59
N VAL A 24 9.22 2.70 -5.34
CA VAL A 24 9.41 2.08 -4.02
C VAL A 24 10.83 2.36 -3.51
N LYS A 25 10.95 2.88 -2.29
CA LYS A 25 12.22 3.06 -1.59
C LYS A 25 12.07 2.67 -0.13
N PHE A 26 12.79 1.63 0.28
CA PHE A 26 12.65 0.99 1.60
C PHE A 26 11.19 0.60 1.91
N GLU A 27 10.52 1.33 2.80
CA GLU A 27 9.13 1.09 3.25
C GLU A 27 8.15 2.13 2.70
N GLU A 28 8.63 3.06 1.89
CA GLU A 28 7.83 4.10 1.30
C GLU A 28 7.57 3.76 -0.16
N SER A 29 6.35 4.05 -0.60
CA SER A 29 6.02 3.99 -2.01
C SER A 29 5.21 5.20 -2.42
N LYS A 30 5.39 5.63 -3.67
CA LYS A 30 4.65 6.74 -4.27
C LYS A 30 4.22 6.33 -5.66
N GLN A 31 2.92 6.45 -5.90
CA GLN A 31 2.37 6.31 -7.24
C GLN A 31 2.64 7.60 -8.02
N VAL A 32 3.08 7.44 -9.26
CA VAL A 32 3.31 8.54 -10.20
C VAL A 32 2.68 8.20 -11.54
N TYR A 33 2.33 9.23 -12.29
CA TYR A 33 1.63 9.12 -13.57
C TYR A 33 2.51 9.76 -14.62
N VAL A 34 2.78 9.03 -15.71
CA VAL A 34 3.55 9.52 -16.85
C VAL A 34 2.64 9.56 -18.05
N TYR A 35 2.40 10.76 -18.55
CA TYR A 35 1.75 10.95 -19.85
C TYR A 35 2.81 10.91 -20.94
N ASN A 36 2.72 9.91 -21.79
CA ASN A 36 3.58 9.73 -22.95
C ASN A 36 2.83 10.19 -24.22
N PHE A 37 3.41 11.19 -24.87
CA PHE A 37 2.95 11.70 -26.15
C PHE A 37 3.87 11.20 -27.26
N GLU A 38 3.35 10.27 -28.06
CA GLU A 38 3.96 9.74 -29.29
C GLU A 38 5.34 9.09 -29.11
N GLY A 39 5.66 8.63 -27.89
CA GLY A 39 6.97 8.06 -27.57
C GLY A 39 8.11 9.08 -27.58
N LYS A 40 7.78 10.38 -27.57
CA LYS A 40 8.75 11.48 -27.73
C LYS A 40 8.72 12.49 -26.60
N HIS A 41 7.59 12.65 -25.94
CA HIS A 41 7.46 13.59 -24.83
C HIS A 41 6.78 12.93 -23.64
N PHE A 42 7.50 12.88 -22.53
CA PHE A 42 7.06 12.30 -21.28
C PHE A 42 6.78 13.42 -20.29
N ARG A 43 5.58 13.44 -19.70
CA ARG A 43 5.19 14.42 -18.67
C ARG A 43 4.82 13.69 -17.39
N VAL A 44 5.46 14.06 -16.29
CA VAL A 44 5.29 13.38 -15.00
C VAL A 44 4.31 14.15 -14.12
N PHE A 45 3.48 13.43 -13.38
CA PHE A 45 2.54 13.97 -12.39
C PHE A 45 2.59 13.16 -11.09
N ASP A 46 2.46 13.86 -9.95
CA ASP A 46 2.51 13.24 -8.62
C ASP A 46 1.15 12.71 -8.14
N SER A 47 0.07 12.99 -8.87
CA SER A 47 -1.29 12.60 -8.54
C SER A 47 -2.21 12.59 -9.77
N LEU A 48 -3.27 11.78 -9.70
CA LEU A 48 -4.30 11.74 -10.73
C LEU A 48 -5.01 13.09 -10.92
N VAL A 49 -5.17 13.86 -9.85
CA VAL A 49 -5.77 15.21 -9.91
C VAL A 49 -4.93 16.14 -10.77
N ASP A 50 -3.61 16.11 -10.61
CA ASP A 50 -2.69 16.95 -11.38
C ASP A 50 -2.70 16.57 -12.87
N LEU A 51 -2.76 15.28 -13.18
CA LEU A 51 -2.92 14.77 -14.55
C LEU A 51 -4.24 15.23 -15.18
N ILE A 52 -5.35 15.16 -14.46
CA ILE A 52 -6.66 15.63 -14.95
C ILE A 52 -6.62 17.14 -15.21
N GLN A 53 -6.07 17.91 -14.28
CA GLN A 53 -5.93 19.36 -14.43
C GLN A 53 -5.03 19.76 -15.61
N PHE A 54 -4.03 18.95 -15.95
CA PHE A 54 -3.26 19.15 -17.17
C PHE A 54 -4.15 19.07 -18.42
N PHE A 55 -5.03 18.06 -18.52
CA PHE A 55 -5.92 17.92 -19.66
C PHE A 55 -7.03 18.98 -19.70
N GLU A 56 -7.58 19.37 -18.55
CA GLU A 56 -8.73 20.29 -18.49
C GLU A 56 -8.33 21.76 -18.61
N ILE A 57 -7.26 22.16 -17.91
CA ILE A 57 -6.90 23.58 -17.73
C ILE A 57 -5.43 23.86 -18.05
N GLY A 58 -4.68 22.89 -18.57
CA GLY A 58 -3.28 23.08 -18.97
C GLY A 58 -2.32 23.26 -17.78
N LYS A 59 -2.62 22.67 -16.62
CA LYS A 59 -1.69 22.68 -15.47
C LYS A 59 -0.35 22.05 -15.84
N GLU A 60 0.74 22.75 -15.56
CA GLU A 60 2.10 22.26 -15.85
C GLU A 60 2.43 20.97 -15.10
N PRO A 61 3.13 20.00 -15.75
CA PRO A 61 3.61 18.80 -15.10
C PRO A 61 4.72 19.12 -14.09
N ILE A 62 5.04 18.17 -13.21
CA ILE A 62 6.15 18.35 -12.26
C ILE A 62 7.51 18.30 -12.96
N ALA A 63 7.58 17.57 -14.07
CA ALA A 63 8.74 17.45 -14.93
C ALA A 63 8.32 16.96 -16.32
N SER A 64 9.12 17.29 -17.33
CA SER A 64 8.92 16.82 -18.70
C SER A 64 10.26 16.45 -19.35
N PHE A 65 10.25 15.40 -20.17
CA PHE A 65 11.43 14.83 -20.80
C PHE A 65 11.16 14.48 -22.26
N ASP A 66 12.20 14.56 -23.09
CA ASP A 66 12.15 14.15 -24.50
C ASP A 66 12.86 12.80 -24.75
N SER A 67 13.40 12.19 -23.69
CA SER A 67 14.03 10.87 -23.73
C SER A 67 13.56 10.00 -22.57
N GLU A 68 13.47 8.70 -22.84
CA GLU A 68 13.12 7.70 -21.83
C GLU A 68 14.23 7.57 -20.77
N SER A 69 15.50 7.70 -21.17
CA SER A 69 16.64 7.69 -20.26
C SER A 69 16.56 8.80 -19.21
N ASP A 70 16.24 10.03 -19.62
CA ASP A 70 16.13 11.16 -18.68
C ASP A 70 14.92 11.00 -17.74
N LEU A 71 13.81 10.44 -18.26
CA LEU A 71 12.65 10.09 -17.46
C LEU A 71 13.01 9.04 -16.39
N GLU A 72 13.69 7.96 -16.79
CA GLU A 72 14.11 6.89 -15.87
C GLU A 72 15.05 7.44 -14.77
N GLU A 73 16.05 8.25 -15.14
CA GLU A 73 16.96 8.87 -14.19
C GLU A 73 16.21 9.76 -13.20
N PHE A 74 15.26 10.56 -13.69
CA PHE A 74 14.41 11.38 -12.83
C PHE A 74 13.58 10.53 -11.85
N LEU A 75 12.90 9.49 -12.34
CA LEU A 75 12.07 8.62 -11.51
C LEU A 75 12.88 7.86 -10.45
N ASP A 76 14.12 7.48 -10.77
CA ASP A 76 15.04 6.81 -9.85
C ASP A 76 15.46 7.71 -8.66
N GLN A 77 15.51 9.02 -8.88
CA GLN A 77 15.91 10.02 -7.89
C GLN A 77 14.75 10.79 -7.27
N MET A 78 13.53 10.67 -7.82
CA MET A 78 12.36 11.42 -7.39
C MET A 78 12.05 11.22 -5.90
N PRO A 79 11.77 12.29 -5.14
CA PRO A 79 11.39 12.16 -3.74
C PRO A 79 10.03 11.48 -3.58
N ILE A 80 10.04 10.38 -2.81
CA ILE A 80 8.85 9.57 -2.51
C ILE A 80 8.10 10.14 -1.29
N GLY A 81 8.81 10.65 -0.29
CA GLY A 81 8.21 11.28 0.88
C GLY A 81 8.07 12.79 0.66
N ASP A 82 6.83 13.28 0.50
CA ASP A 82 6.51 14.68 0.88
C ASP A 82 5.03 15.09 0.90
N LYS A 83 4.09 14.13 0.89
CA LYS A 83 2.75 14.36 1.44
C LYS A 83 2.36 13.11 2.21
N LYS A 84 2.63 13.11 3.53
CA LYS A 84 2.15 12.04 4.42
C LYS A 84 0.62 12.05 4.39
N ARG A 85 0.03 11.26 3.50
CA ARG A 85 -1.38 10.89 3.59
C ARG A 85 -1.46 9.77 4.62
N PRO A 86 -2.31 9.88 5.65
CA PRO A 86 -2.42 8.81 6.64
C PRO A 86 -3.06 7.62 5.94
N LEU A 87 -2.23 6.64 5.54
CA LEU A 87 -2.71 5.36 5.04
C LEU A 87 -3.13 4.52 6.24
N ASN A 88 -4.39 4.10 6.26
CA ASN A 88 -4.88 3.18 7.26
C ASN A 88 -4.06 1.88 7.25
N LEU A 89 -3.87 1.28 8.43
CA LEU A 89 -3.16 0.02 8.57
C LEU A 89 -4.17 -1.13 8.64
N LYS A 90 -3.95 -2.17 7.82
CA LYS A 90 -4.73 -3.40 7.87
C LYS A 90 -3.96 -4.41 8.72
N LEU A 91 -4.59 -4.89 9.79
CA LEU A 91 -4.13 -6.04 10.58
C LEU A 91 -4.86 -7.27 10.09
N ASN A 92 -4.14 -8.27 9.58
CA ASN A 92 -4.69 -9.59 9.35
C ASN A 92 -4.37 -10.48 10.55
N TYR A 93 -5.26 -11.41 10.84
CA TYR A 93 -5.11 -12.38 11.93
C TYR A 93 -6.05 -13.55 11.66
N LEU A 94 -5.82 -14.66 12.36
CA LEU A 94 -6.66 -15.85 12.22
C LEU A 94 -6.97 -16.50 13.56
N TYR A 95 -8.12 -17.15 13.63
CA TYR A 95 -8.45 -18.12 14.65
C TYR A 95 -8.12 -19.53 14.14
N ARG A 96 -7.54 -20.36 15.00
CA ARG A 96 -7.32 -21.78 14.76
C ARG A 96 -7.87 -22.57 15.95
N ASP A 97 -8.64 -23.61 15.68
CA ASP A 97 -9.12 -24.52 16.73
C ASP A 97 -8.16 -25.70 16.95
N GLY A 98 -8.46 -26.54 17.96
CA GLY A 98 -7.73 -27.77 18.26
C GLY A 98 -7.83 -28.85 17.18
N ALA A 99 -8.78 -28.73 16.24
CA ALA A 99 -8.91 -29.58 15.05
C ALA A 99 -8.17 -29.01 13.82
N ASN A 100 -7.42 -27.91 13.99
CA ASN A 100 -6.64 -27.21 12.98
C ASN A 100 -7.48 -26.57 11.85
N TYR A 101 -8.77 -26.31 12.09
CA TYR A 101 -9.57 -25.48 11.20
C TYR A 101 -9.20 -24.00 11.38
N LYS A 102 -9.16 -23.23 10.29
CA LYS A 102 -8.71 -21.83 10.29
C LYS A 102 -9.80 -20.88 9.85
N GLN A 103 -9.95 -19.78 10.58
CA GLN A 103 -10.84 -18.68 10.23
C GLN A 103 -10.05 -17.38 10.17
N PHE A 104 -10.02 -16.74 9.00
CA PHE A 104 -9.23 -15.54 8.73
C PHE A 104 -10.07 -14.28 8.85
N GLY A 105 -9.44 -13.18 9.23
CA GLY A 105 -10.10 -11.89 9.32
C GLY A 105 -9.12 -10.74 9.31
N TYR A 106 -9.68 -9.53 9.30
CA TYR A 106 -8.87 -8.32 9.34
C TYR A 106 -9.63 -7.15 9.96
N VAL A 107 -8.86 -6.18 10.46
CA VAL A 107 -9.36 -4.87 10.90
C VAL A 107 -8.50 -3.78 10.28
N VAL A 108 -9.12 -2.66 9.92
CA VAL A 108 -8.44 -1.49 9.36
C VAL A 108 -8.43 -0.38 10.41
N PHE A 109 -7.24 0.08 10.80
CA PHE A 109 -7.03 1.15 11.77
C PHE A 109 -6.66 2.45 11.09
N ALA A 110 -7.19 3.56 11.62
CA ALA A 110 -6.65 4.88 11.29
C ALA A 110 -5.18 4.97 11.73
N ASN A 111 -4.34 5.56 10.89
CA ASN A 111 -2.90 5.68 11.13
C ASN A 111 -2.45 7.16 11.19
N PRO A 112 -2.92 7.92 12.20
CA PRO A 112 -2.62 9.36 12.30
C PRO A 112 -1.12 9.63 12.53
N ASN A 113 -0.39 8.64 13.04
CA ASN A 113 1.04 8.76 13.34
C ASN A 113 1.95 8.27 12.20
N PHE A 114 1.38 7.89 11.05
CA PHE A 114 2.13 7.43 9.88
C PHE A 114 3.12 6.30 10.20
N LEU A 115 2.69 5.34 11.03
CA LEU A 115 3.48 4.14 11.29
C LEU A 115 3.54 3.31 10.01
N THR A 116 4.73 2.84 9.66
CA THR A 116 4.89 1.83 8.62
C THR A 116 4.37 0.48 9.14
N PRO A 117 3.92 -0.44 8.27
CA PRO A 117 3.51 -1.78 8.68
C PRO A 117 4.58 -2.48 9.54
N ARG A 118 5.86 -2.40 9.17
CA ARG A 118 6.96 -2.98 9.96
C ARG A 118 7.01 -2.41 11.38
N LYS A 119 7.02 -1.08 11.53
CA LYS A 119 7.04 -0.45 12.86
C LYS A 119 5.79 -0.77 13.69
N ALA A 120 4.65 -0.96 13.04
CA ALA A 120 3.43 -1.41 13.70
C ALA A 120 3.59 -2.88 14.16
N SER A 121 4.07 -3.77 13.29
CA SER A 121 4.32 -5.18 13.62
C SER A 121 5.35 -5.35 14.75
N GLU A 122 6.45 -4.58 14.74
CA GLU A 122 7.46 -4.58 15.81
C GLU A 122 6.88 -4.16 17.18
N LYS A 123 5.90 -3.24 17.18
CA LYS A 123 5.22 -2.83 18.41
C LYS A 123 4.17 -3.83 18.86
N LEU A 124 3.48 -4.47 17.92
CA LEU A 124 2.47 -5.48 18.20
C LEU A 124 3.11 -6.75 18.73
N SER A 125 4.22 -7.20 18.14
CA SER A 125 4.91 -8.44 18.53
C SER A 125 5.33 -8.46 20.00
N GLN A 126 5.73 -7.30 20.54
CA GLN A 126 6.07 -7.14 21.97
C GLN A 126 4.90 -7.38 22.92
N LYS A 127 3.66 -7.37 22.42
CA LYS A 127 2.44 -7.59 23.20
C LYS A 127 1.81 -8.96 22.95
N LEU A 128 2.36 -9.73 22.02
CA LEU A 128 1.87 -11.07 21.71
C LEU A 128 2.35 -12.08 22.75
N ILE A 129 1.51 -13.06 23.05
CA ILE A 129 1.84 -14.27 23.78
C ILE A 129 2.78 -15.08 22.88
N SER A 130 3.99 -15.34 23.37
CA SER A 130 5.03 -16.07 22.62
C SER A 130 5.34 -15.47 21.25
N ASN A 131 5.19 -14.16 21.06
CA ASN A 131 5.38 -13.45 19.78
C ASN A 131 4.45 -13.88 18.63
N GLU A 132 3.44 -14.71 18.89
CA GLU A 132 2.59 -15.31 17.84
C GLU A 132 1.10 -15.13 18.13
N PHE A 133 0.69 -15.19 19.40
CA PHE A 133 -0.72 -15.28 19.77
C PHE A 133 -1.22 -14.04 20.52
N PHE A 134 -2.53 -13.80 20.48
CA PHE A 134 -3.19 -12.80 21.32
C PHE A 134 -4.66 -13.16 21.55
N VAL A 135 -5.29 -12.49 22.52
CA VAL A 135 -6.74 -12.57 22.74
C VAL A 135 -7.39 -11.32 22.15
N PRO A 136 -8.23 -11.41 21.09
CA PRO A 136 -8.81 -10.25 20.41
C PRO A 136 -9.57 -9.30 21.36
N GLN A 137 -10.25 -9.85 22.35
CA GLN A 137 -11.09 -9.10 23.29
C GLN A 137 -10.28 -8.12 24.14
N ASP A 138 -9.08 -8.51 24.57
CA ASP A 138 -8.17 -7.63 25.31
C ASP A 138 -7.77 -6.39 24.48
N TRP A 139 -7.78 -6.54 23.16
CA TRP A 139 -7.42 -5.52 22.19
C TRP A 139 -8.64 -4.84 21.57
N LYS A 140 -9.85 -5.20 22.02
CA LYS A 140 -11.14 -4.74 21.50
C LYS A 140 -11.32 -5.04 20.00
N LEU A 141 -10.79 -6.18 19.55
CA LEU A 141 -10.93 -6.69 18.20
C LEU A 141 -12.05 -7.73 18.10
N PRO A 142 -12.66 -7.88 16.92
CA PRO A 142 -13.63 -8.95 16.67
C PRO A 142 -13.03 -10.34 16.92
N ARG A 143 -13.80 -11.24 17.52
CA ARG A 143 -13.48 -12.68 17.53
C ARG A 143 -13.79 -13.25 16.16
N LEU A 144 -12.91 -14.09 15.62
CA LEU A 144 -13.14 -14.74 14.32
C LEU A 144 -13.83 -16.11 14.44
N GLN A 145 -14.06 -16.60 15.65
CA GLN A 145 -14.81 -17.83 15.88
C GLN A 145 -16.30 -17.64 15.53
N TYR A 146 -16.74 -18.22 14.40
CA TYR A 146 -18.14 -18.13 13.95
C TYR A 146 -18.99 -19.37 14.28
N HIS A 147 -18.35 -20.49 14.60
CA HIS A 147 -19.05 -21.72 14.94
C HIS A 147 -19.45 -21.74 16.43
N PRO A 148 -20.46 -22.55 16.81
CA PRO A 148 -20.78 -22.77 18.22
C PRO A 148 -19.54 -23.21 18.99
N TYR A 149 -19.35 -22.62 20.17
CA TYR A 149 -18.19 -22.91 21.01
C TYR A 149 -18.22 -24.36 21.50
N ASP A 150 -17.13 -25.08 21.24
CA ASP A 150 -16.83 -26.43 21.70
C ASP A 150 -15.66 -26.39 22.69
N PRO A 151 -15.89 -26.64 23.99
CA PRO A 151 -14.85 -26.56 25.01
C PRO A 151 -13.71 -27.57 24.84
N GLU A 152 -13.86 -28.60 24.01
CA GLU A 152 -12.80 -29.60 23.80
C GLU A 152 -11.72 -29.11 22.82
N ILE A 153 -12.08 -28.25 21.88
CA ILE A 153 -11.20 -27.81 20.80
C ILE A 153 -11.04 -26.29 20.70
N ASP A 154 -11.96 -25.51 21.29
CA ASP A 154 -11.96 -24.07 21.14
C ASP A 154 -11.24 -23.34 22.27
N HIS A 155 -10.48 -22.32 21.86
CA HIS A 155 -9.80 -21.40 22.76
C HIS A 155 -10.02 -19.94 22.35
N GLU A 156 -9.47 -19.01 23.12
CA GLU A 156 -9.63 -17.58 22.88
C GLU A 156 -8.50 -16.99 22.01
N TRP A 157 -7.39 -17.73 21.88
CA TRP A 157 -6.20 -17.24 21.19
C TRP A 157 -6.40 -17.16 19.67
N HIS A 158 -5.83 -16.11 19.10
CA HIS A 158 -5.73 -15.86 17.67
C HIS A 158 -4.27 -15.66 17.29
N GLU A 159 -3.90 -16.04 16.08
CA GLU A 159 -2.56 -15.91 15.52
C GLU A 159 -2.42 -14.58 14.78
N PHE A 160 -1.31 -13.90 15.01
CA PHE A 160 -0.88 -12.72 14.26
C PHE A 160 -0.24 -13.14 12.93
N GLU A 161 -0.58 -12.43 11.83
CA GLU A 161 -0.06 -12.65 10.47
C GLU A 161 0.76 -11.47 9.95
#